data_AF-A0A925XK94-F1
#
_entry.id   AF-A0A925XK94-F1
#
_cell.length_a   1.000
_cell.length_b   1.000
_cell.length_c   1.000
_cell.angle_alpha   90.00
_cell.angle_beta   90.00
_cell.angle_gamma   90.00
#
_symmetry.space_group_name_H-M   'P 1'
#
loop_
_entity.id
_entity.type
_entity.pdbx_description
1 polymer ?
#
loop_
_entity_poly.entity_id
_entity_poly.type
_entity_poly.pdbx_seq_one_letter_code
_entity_poly.pdbx_strand_id
1 'polypeptide(L)' 'INIVDLGLVYSINHTDRKAQVEMTLTSPACPAGPQIIMQSKMALEKVDGIDVAEIKLVMSPPWTPARMTDEARDQLGIF' A
#
# COMPACT_ATOMS: atom_id res chain seq x y z
N ILE A 1 -3.34 9.74 8.11
CA ILE A 1 -3.25 9.30 6.70
C ILE A 1 -2.78 7.85 6.64
N ASN A 2 -3.44 7.03 5.81
CA ASN A 2 -3.11 5.62 5.61
C ASN A 2 -2.51 5.35 4.21
N ILE A 3 -2.01 4.14 3.95
CA ILE A 3 -1.32 3.79 2.69
C ILE A 3 -2.24 3.75 1.46
N VAL A 4 -3.55 3.54 1.67
CA VAL A 4 -4.55 3.49 0.61
C VAL A 4 -4.84 4.92 0.16
N ASP A 5 -5.08 5.84 1.09
CA ASP A 5 -5.30 7.26 0.78
C ASP A 5 -4.08 7.91 0.14
N LEU A 6 -2.88 7.44 0.50
CA LEU A 6 -1.62 7.85 -0.14
C LEU A 6 -1.44 7.31 -1.57
N GLY A 7 -2.30 6.40 -2.02
CA GLY A 7 -2.17 5.75 -3.34
C GLY A 7 -0.93 4.85 -3.44
N LEU A 8 -0.49 4.25 -2.32
CA LEU A 8 0.65 3.33 -2.31
C LEU A 8 0.28 1.92 -2.78
N VAL A 9 -1.01 1.56 -2.74
CA VAL A 9 -1.51 0.26 -3.18
C VAL A 9 -1.86 0.33 -4.66
N TYR A 10 -1.19 -0.46 -5.49
CA TYR A 10 -1.37 -0.43 -6.95
C TYR A 10 -2.32 -1.49 -7.44
N SER A 11 -2.25 -2.70 -6.88
CA SER A 11 -3.14 -3.78 -7.25
C SER A 11 -3.35 -4.72 -6.08
N ILE A 12 -4.53 -5.34 -6.06
CA ILE A 12 -4.91 -6.39 -5.13
C ILE A 12 -5.52 -7.51 -5.96
N ASN A 13 -4.96 -8.70 -5.84
CA ASN A 13 -5.53 -9.92 -6.38
C ASN A 13 -5.87 -10.87 -5.22
N HIS A 14 -7.08 -11.40 -5.22
CA HIS A 14 -7.55 -12.33 -4.22
C HIS A 14 -7.97 -13.63 -4.91
N THR A 15 -7.31 -14.73 -4.54
CA THR A 15 -7.62 -16.06 -5.06
C THR A 15 -7.73 -17.02 -3.87
N ASP A 16 -8.87 -17.69 -3.77
CA ASP A 16 -9.25 -18.56 -2.65
C ASP A 16 -9.18 -17.86 -1.29
N ARG A 17 -8.11 -18.12 -0.52
CA ARG A 17 -7.82 -17.49 0.77
C ARG A 17 -6.48 -16.78 0.79
N LYS A 18 -5.94 -16.45 -0.39
CA LYS A 18 -4.65 -15.77 -0.55
C LYS A 18 -4.84 -14.40 -1.19
N ALA A 19 -4.32 -13.37 -0.52
CA ALA A 19 -4.21 -12.04 -1.09
C ALA A 19 -2.79 -11.78 -1.60
N GLN A 20 -2.69 -11.28 -2.83
CA GLN A 20 -1.45 -10.78 -3.42
C GLN A 20 -1.62 -9.29 -3.66
N VAL A 21 -0.75 -8.49 -3.08
CA VAL A 21 -0.81 -7.03 -3.17
C VAL A 21 0.49 -6.51 -3.77
N GLU A 22 0.37 -5.76 -4.86
CA GLU A 22 1.47 -4.94 -5.35
C GLU A 22 1.33 -3.53 -4.78
N MET A 23 2.38 -3.08 -4.10
CA MET A 23 2.43 -1.73 -3.52
C MET A 23 3.78 -1.07 -3.75
N THR A 24 3.82 0.24 -3.55
CA THR A 24 5.03 1.05 -3.71
C THR A 24 5.32 1.86 -2.44
N LEU A 25 6.42 2.61 -2.44
CA LEU A 25 6.75 3.59 -1.41
C LEU A 25 6.86 4.98 -2.04
N THR A 26 6.71 6.01 -1.23
CA THR A 26 6.91 7.40 -1.66
C THR A 26 8.35 7.67 -2.09
N SER A 27 9.32 6.90 -1.61
CA SER A 27 10.71 6.92 -2.04
C SER A 27 11.38 5.54 -1.94
N PRO A 28 12.37 5.21 -2.80
CA PRO A 28 13.02 3.91 -2.82
C PRO A 28 13.82 3.57 -1.55
N ALA A 29 14.32 4.59 -0.86
CA ALA A 29 15.14 4.46 0.34
C ALA A 29 14.38 4.74 1.63
N CYS A 30 13.04 4.61 1.62
CA CYS A 30 12.23 4.93 2.79
C CYS A 30 12.56 3.97 3.96
N PRO A 31 13.06 4.47 5.10
CA PRO A 31 13.45 3.62 6.24
C PRO A 31 12.25 2.90 6.87
N ALA A 32 11.05 3.45 6.71
CA ALA A 32 9.80 2.84 7.16
C ALA A 32 9.30 1.71 6.24
N GLY A 33 9.92 1.48 5.09
CA GLY A 33 9.48 0.50 4.09
C GLY A 33 9.22 -0.90 4.65
N PRO A 34 10.17 -1.53 5.37
CA PRO A 34 9.96 -2.86 5.95
C PRO A 34 8.79 -2.90 6.94
N GLN A 35 8.62 -1.85 7.75
CA GLN A 35 7.52 -1.77 8.71
C GLN A 35 6.17 -1.63 8.00
N ILE A 36 6.09 -0.80 6.96
CA ILE A 36 4.87 -0.63 6.16
C ILE A 36 4.47 -1.96 5.52
N ILE A 37 5.41 -2.67 4.90
CA ILE A 37 5.17 -3.99 4.29
C ILE A 37 4.62 -4.99 5.31
N MET A 38 5.25 -5.06 6.49
CA MET A 38 4.81 -5.95 7.56
C MET A 38 3.41 -5.59 8.08
N GLN A 39 3.14 -4.30 8.29
CA GLN A 39 1.84 -3.82 8.75
C GLN A 39 0.74 -4.08 7.71
N SER A 40 1.01 -3.88 6.42
CA SER A 40 0.08 -4.21 5.33
C SER A 40 -0.26 -5.69 5.34
N LYS A 41 0.75 -6.56 5.46
CA LYS A 41 0.56 -8.01 5.52
C LYS A 41 -0.33 -8.40 6.71
N MET A 42 0.01 -7.93 7.91
CA MET A 42 -0.75 -8.22 9.13
C MET A 42 -2.18 -7.67 9.08
N ALA A 43 -2.39 -6.54 8.41
CA ALA A 43 -3.73 -5.98 8.25
C ALA A 43 -4.60 -6.86 7.34
N LEU A 44 -4.04 -7.37 6.24
CA LEU A 44 -4.73 -8.26 5.31
C LEU A 44 -5.06 -9.61 5.94
N GLU A 45 -4.14 -10.20 6.69
CA GLU A 45 -4.33 -11.51 7.36
C GLU A 45 -5.36 -11.45 8.51
N LYS A 46 -5.84 -10.26 8.88
CA LYS A 46 -6.96 -10.09 9.82
C LYS A 46 -8.32 -10.04 9.13
N VAL A 47 -8.36 -9.98 7.81
CA VAL A 47 -9.60 -9.93 7.05
C VAL A 47 -10.15 -11.34 6.91
N ASP A 48 -11.40 -11.54 7.32
CA ASP A 48 -12.08 -12.82 7.16
C ASP A 48 -12.04 -13.26 5.69
N GLY A 49 -11.53 -14.47 5.46
CA GLY A 49 -11.34 -15.02 4.12
C GLY A 49 -9.89 -14.98 3.62
N ILE A 50 -8.98 -14.28 4.30
CA ILE A 50 -7.55 -14.26 3.95
C ILE A 50 -6.76 -15.04 5.01
N ASP A 51 -6.15 -16.16 4.61
CA ASP A 51 -5.21 -16.92 5.45
C ASP A 51 -3.76 -16.47 5.22
N VAL A 52 -3.44 -16.05 4.00
CA VAL A 52 -2.08 -15.69 3.59
C VAL A 52 -2.10 -14.39 2.80
N ALA A 53 -1.30 -13.42 3.23
CA ALA A 53 -1.03 -12.23 2.45
C ALA A 53 0.42 -12.19 1.93
N GLU A 54 0.57 -11.90 0.65
CA GLU A 54 1.85 -11.68 -0.02
C GLU A 54 1.92 -10.23 -0.50
N ILE A 55 2.95 -9.52 -0.03
CA ILE A 55 3.19 -8.12 -0.40
C ILE A 55 4.40 -8.08 -1.34
N LYS A 56 4.19 -7.56 -2.54
CA LYS A 56 5.23 -7.32 -3.53
C LYS A 56 5.47 -5.83 -3.67
N LEU A 57 6.70 -5.41 -3.38
CA LEU A 57 7.11 -4.03 -3.56
C LEU A 57 7.50 -3.78 -5.03
N VAL A 58 6.82 -2.84 -5.67
CA VAL A 58 7.09 -2.40 -7.05
C VAL A 58 7.54 -0.94 -7.06
N MET A 59 8.54 -0.65 -7.89
CA MET A 59 9.07 0.71 -8.08
C MET A 59 8.65 1.34 -9.42
N SER A 60 7.96 0.56 -10.26
CA SER A 60 7.45 1.01 -11.56
C SER A 60 5.96 0.69 -11.67
N PRO A 61 5.10 1.67 -12.01
CA PRO A 61 5.44 3.08 -12.18
C PRO A 61 5.87 3.76 -10.85
N PRO A 62 6.71 4.80 -10.89
CA PRO A 62 7.08 5.52 -9.67
C PRO A 62 5.86 6.20 -9.04
N TRP A 63 5.88 6.32 -7.72
CA TRP A 63 4.84 7.02 -6.99
C TRP A 63 4.95 8.53 -7.20
N THR A 64 3.80 9.21 -7.26
CA THR A 64 3.73 10.68 -7.23
C THR A 64 2.56 11.13 -6.36
N PRO A 65 2.58 12.35 -5.78
CA PRO A 65 1.47 12.88 -4.99
C PRO A 65 0.12 12.93 -5.73
N ALA A 66 0.13 12.91 -7.07
CA ALA A 66 -1.08 12.83 -7.89
C ALA A 66 -1.89 11.53 -7.65
N ARG A 67 -1.27 10.49 -7.07
CA ARG A 67 -1.94 9.23 -6.71
C ARG A 67 -2.73 9.30 -5.40
N MET A 68 -2.50 10.31 -4.57
CA MET A 68 -3.24 10.49 -3.34
C MET A 68 -4.72 10.77 -3.63
N THR A 69 -5.61 10.43 -2.70
CA THR A 69 -6.98 10.94 -2.72
C THR A 69 -6.99 12.45 -2.44
N ASP A 70 -8.06 13.13 -2.83
CA ASP A 70 -8.17 14.58 -2.63
C ASP A 70 -8.12 14.93 -1.12
N GLU A 71 -8.74 14.13 -0.26
CA GLU A 71 -8.71 14.33 1.20
C GLU A 71 -7.31 14.18 1.78
N ALA A 72 -6.49 13.26 1.26
CA ALA A 72 -5.12 13.09 1.70
C ALA A 72 -4.22 14.25 1.26
N ARG A 73 -4.46 14.81 0.07
CA ARG A 73 -3.76 16.00 -0.41
C ARG A 73 -4.08 17.22 0.46
N ASP A 74 -5.37 17.44 0.76
CA ASP A 74 -5.83 18.53 1.63
C ASP A 74 -5.23 18.42 3.04
N GLN A 75 -5.24 17.22 3.64
CA GLN A 75 -4.67 16.98 4.97
C GLN A 75 -3.16 17.24 5.04
N LEU A 76 -2.43 17.06 3.93
CA LEU A 76 -0.99 17.31 3.84
C LEU A 76 -0.64 18.70 3.32
N GLY A 77 -1.64 19.51 2.94
CA GLY A 77 -1.42 20.83 2.34
C GLY A 77 -0.73 20.76 0.97
N ILE A 78 -1.00 19.71 0.20
CA ILE A 78 -0.52 19.55 -1.18
C ILE A 78 -1.66 19.96 -2.12
N PHE A 79 -1.44 20.98 -2.95
CA PHE A 79 -2.42 21.54 -3.88
C PHE A 79 -2.05 21.27 -5.33
#